data_AF-A0A7L5YQA7-F1
#
_entry.id   AF-A0A7L5YQA7-F1
#
_cell.length_a   1.000
_cell.length_b   1.000
_cell.length_c   1.000
_cell.angle_alpha   90.00
_cell.angle_beta   90.00
_cell.angle_gamma   90.00
#
_symmetry.space_group_name_H-M   'P 1'
#
loop_
_entity.id
_entity.type
_entity.pdbx_description
1 polymer ?
#
loop_
_entity_poly.entity_id
_entity_poly.type
_entity_poly.pdbx_seq_one_letter_code
_entity_poly.pdbx_strand_id
1 'polypeptide(L)' 'MHHILNNLLSNAIKYSPHGGDIHLTLTRGNEQVTISVADHGIGIPPEDWPHLFDTFHRA' A
#
# COMPACT_ATOMS: atom_id res chain seq x y z
N MET A 1 10.46 8.18 -6.32
CA MET A 1 9.19 7.60 -6.83
C MET A 1 9.24 6.08 -6.92
N HIS A 2 10.21 5.50 -7.64
CA HIS A 2 10.36 4.04 -7.79
C HIS A 2 10.35 3.26 -6.46
N HIS A 3 11.07 3.74 -5.44
CA HIS A 3 11.14 3.09 -4.13
C HIS A 3 9.80 3.05 -3.37
N ILE A 4 9.00 4.11 -3.46
CA ILE A 4 7.70 4.17 -2.77
C ILE A 4 6.75 3.15 -3.37
N LEU A 5 6.63 3.14 -4.71
CA LEU A 5 5.78 2.19 -5.41
C LEU A 5 6.23 0.75 -5.18
N ASN A 6 7.54 0.49 -5.17
CA ASN A 6 8.05 -0.83 -4.89
C ASN A 6 7.72 -1.28 -3.45
N ASN A 7 7.81 -0.38 -2.47
CA ASN A 7 7.41 -0.70 -1.09
C ASN A 7 5.91 -1.02 -0.99
N LEU A 8 5.05 -0.20 -1.59
CA LEU A 8 3.60 -0.42 -1.54
C LEU A 8 3.20 -1.73 -2.23
N LEU A 9 3.75 -2.01 -3.42
CA LEU A 9 3.49 -3.26 -4.15
C LEU A 9 4.07 -4.48 -3.43
N SER A 10 5.27 -4.37 -2.87
CA SER A 10 5.88 -5.44 -2.08
C SER A 10 5.03 -5.79 -0.85
N ASN A 11 4.52 -4.78 -0.14
CA ASN A 11 3.60 -4.98 0.97
C ASN A 11 2.31 -5.67 0.49
N ALA A 12 1.67 -5.16 -0.56
CA ALA A 12 0.46 -5.77 -1.12
C ALA A 12 0.66 -7.26 -1.47
N ILE A 13 1.76 -7.61 -2.13
CA ILE A 13 2.10 -9.01 -2.47
C ILE A 13 2.34 -9.85 -1.22
N LYS A 14 3.06 -9.30 -0.24
CA LYS A 14 3.43 -10.00 0.99
C LYS A 14 2.21 -10.28 1.87
N TYR A 15 1.28 -9.34 1.96
CA TYR A 15 0.17 -9.39 2.91
C TYR A 15 -1.15 -9.90 2.30
N SER A 16 -1.22 -10.10 0.98
CA SER A 16 -2.33 -10.79 0.29
C SER A 16 -2.04 -12.29 0.06
N PRO A 17 -2.38 -13.18 1.01
CA PRO A 17 -2.23 -14.61 0.82
C PRO A 17 -3.18 -15.14 -0.26
N HIS A 18 -2.83 -16.27 -0.88
CA HIS A 18 -3.62 -17.00 -1.88
C HIS A 18 -3.76 -16.37 -3.27
N GLY A 19 -2.92 -15.38 -3.61
CA GLY A 19 -2.92 -14.78 -4.95
C GLY A 19 -4.12 -13.85 -5.18
N GLY A 20 -4.57 -13.17 -4.12
CA GLY A 20 -5.60 -12.14 -4.22
C GLY A 20 -5.19 -11.01 -5.18
N ASP A 21 -6.20 -10.43 -5.84
CA ASP A 21 -5.98 -9.36 -6.82
C ASP A 21 -5.41 -8.11 -6.14
N ILE A 22 -4.29 -7.62 -6.69
CA ILE A 22 -3.70 -6.33 -6.35
C ILE A 22 -4.11 -5.33 -7.41
N HIS A 23 -4.79 -4.28 -6.99
CA HIS A 23 -5.29 -3.23 -7.87
C HIS A 23 -4.39 -1.99 -7.78
N LEU A 24 -3.73 -1.64 -8.87
CA LEU A 24 -2.99 -0.38 -9.03
C LEU A 24 -3.83 0.59 -9.87
N THR A 25 -4.20 1.72 -9.29
CA THR A 25 -4.95 2.78 -9.98
C THR A 25 -4.14 4.07 -10.03
N LEU A 26 -4.14 4.71 -11.20
CA LEU A 26 -3.58 6.05 -11.41
C LEU A 26 -4.70 6.99 -11.86
N THR A 27 -5.00 7.99 -11.04
CA THR A 27 -6.02 9.00 -11.35
C THR A 27 -5.36 10.37 -11.41
N ARG A 28 -5.60 11.11 -12.49
CA ARG A 28 -5.17 12.50 -12.63
C ARG A 28 -6.32 13.42 -12.27
N GLY A 29 -6.17 14.18 -11.20
CA GLY A 29 -7.02 15.32 -10.88
C GLY A 29 -6.50 16.60 -11.52
N ASN A 30 -7.15 17.74 -11.21
CA ASN A 30 -6.80 19.03 -11.81
C ASN A 30 -5.39 19.50 -11.44
N GLU A 31 -4.97 19.31 -10.18
CA GLU A 31 -3.68 19.80 -9.65
C GLU A 31 -2.74 18.69 -9.18
N GLN A 32 -3.23 17.46 -9.10
CA GLN A 32 -2.48 16.34 -8.52
C GLN A 32 -2.76 15.02 -9.21
N VAL A 33 -1.84 14.08 -9.01
CA VAL A 33 -1.96 12.70 -9.45
C VAL A 33 -2.07 11.81 -8.21
N THR A 34 -3.09 10.97 -8.17
CA THR A 34 -3.32 10.01 -7.11
C THR A 34 -2.91 8.63 -7.61
N ILE A 35 -2.05 7.96 -6.84
CA ILE A 35 -1.70 6.55 -7.03
C ILE A 35 -2.28 5.77 -5.86
N SER A 36 -3.04 4.73 -6.17
CA SER A 36 -3.63 3.84 -5.17
C SER A 36 -3.22 2.41 -5.43
N VAL A 37 -2.72 1.73 -4.40
CA VAL A 37 -2.47 0.29 -4.39
C VAL A 37 -3.45 -0.30 -3.39
N ALA A 38 -4.30 -1.23 -3.83
CA ALA A 38 -5.26 -1.93 -2.99
C ALA A 38 -5.02 -3.44 -3.10
N ASP A 39 -5.12 -4.12 -1.97
CA ASP A 39 -4.93 -5.56 -1.85
C ASP A 39 -5.97 -6.15 -0.89
N HIS A 40 -6.13 -7.47 -0.89
CA HIS A 40 -7.14 -8.18 -0.09
C HIS A 40 -6.49 -8.99 1.03
N GLY A 41 -5.44 -8.42 1.62
CA GLY A 41 -4.66 -9.03 2.68
C GLY A 41 -5.31 -8.99 4.05
N ILE A 42 -4.51 -9.35 5.06
CA ILE A 42 -4.92 -9.37 6.47
C ILE A 42 -5.31 -8.00 7.04
N GLY A 43 -5.04 -6.91 6.30
CA GLY A 43 -5.25 -5.54 6.74
C GLY A 43 -4.21 -5.08 7.76
N ILE A 44 -4.44 -3.90 8.34
CA ILE A 44 -3.56 -3.27 9.33
C ILE A 44 -4.40 -2.96 10.57
N PRO A 45 -4.00 -3.41 11.77
CA PRO A 45 -4.69 -3.06 13.01
C PRO A 45 -4.81 -1.54 13.18
N PRO A 46 -5.97 -1.01 13.62
CA PRO A 46 -6.17 0.44 13.79
C PRO A 46 -5.14 1.12 14.70
N GLU A 47 -4.64 0.41 15.71
CA GLU A 47 -3.59 0.88 16.62
C GLU A 47 -2.25 1.15 15.94
N ASP A 48 -1.98 0.50 14.81
CA ASP A 48 -0.72 0.63 14.06
C ASP A 48 -0.79 1.74 13.00
N TRP A 49 -1.99 2.25 12.67
CA TRP A 49 -2.18 3.29 11.64
C TRP A 49 -1.35 4.57 11.85
N PRO A 50 -1.21 5.10 13.09
CA PRO A 50 -0.38 6.28 13.34
C PRO A 50 1.11 6.03 13.08
N HIS A 51 1.54 4.77 13.16
CA HIS A 51 2.94 4.36 13.12
C HIS A 51 3.38 3.80 11.76
N LEU A 52 2.46 3.70 10.79
CA LEU A 52 2.75 3.09 9.48
C LEU A 52 3.90 3.74 8.71
N PHE A 53 4.12 5.03 8.93
CA PHE A 53 5.16 5.80 8.27
C PHE A 53 6.35 6.08 9.18
N ASP A 54 6.36 5.52 10.40
CA ASP A 54 7.50 5.63 11.29
C ASP A 54 8.66 4.78 10.75
N THR A 55 9.85 5.38 10.79
CA THR A 55 11.07 4.68 10.39
C THR A 55 11.23 3.42 11.24
N PHE A 56 11.41 2.26 10.59
CA PHE A 56 11.57 0.92 11.20
C PHE A 56 10.30 0.24 11.75
N HIS A 57 9.12 0.82 11.58
CA HIS A 57 7.87 0.12 11.92
C HIS A 57 7.50 -0.90 10.84
N ARG A 58 7.17 -2.13 11.24
CA ARG A 58 6.69 -3.19 10.34
C ARG A 58 5.28 -3.57 10.79
N ALA A 59 4.29 -3.28 9.95
CA ALA A 59 2.95 -3.86 10.04
C ALA A 59 2.97 -5.37 9.76
#